data_AF-A0A954LQ32-F1
#
_entry.id   AF-A0A954LQ32-F1
#
_cell.length_a   1.000
_cell.length_b   1.000
_cell.length_c   1.000
_cell.angle_alpha   90.00
_cell.angle_beta   90.00
_cell.angle_gamma   90.00
#
_symmetry.space_group_name_H-M   'P 1'
#
loop_
_entity.id
_entity.type
_entity.pdbx_description
1 polymer ?
#
loop_
_entity_poly.entity_id
_entity_poly.type
_entity_poly.pdbx_seq_one_letter_code
_entity_poly.pdbx_strand_id
1 'polypeptide(L)'
;EISVQFENGYGLAAGDVVKHRGIVIGEVTSVELNTKFRGVEVRVRLNGRATGLARAGSQFWVERPRLSVAEIRGLETLVGGRYLAVLPGPSDAESRRSFVGLESAPAGELPAGGLEILLQGSAKGGMEPGTPVHYRGQKVGQIVSVGLANDAASVDARAYIQPDFRNLVCDNSRFWMNSGLRMRFGFSGLEVGTDTLSNLAMGGVSFGTPTDPGLPVTTGHRFVIADEPESAWEDWEPRIAVGTGFLREGLSFPTPERVTLRWTESFLGISRTKRRQGWVLPLNEGRILLGPADLLTPANEKEGDTILEVSGREFPILKGQSQVSDGVAFYPVEGEPISPQSAWPPDRTRTPNELESAMLVADPQTAKLPLPTERLSKTEGTAGWIVDPSVPLDAAWHGGCLISINDGKLVGIVLTSERPARIAFIPSLPKTK
;
A
#
# COMPACT_ATOMS: atom_id res chain seq x y z
N GLU A 1 33.40 -4.92 -27.32
CA GLU A 1 33.60 -3.48 -27.05
C GLU A 1 32.43 -2.71 -27.64
N ILE A 2 32.00 -1.64 -26.97
CA ILE A 2 30.91 -0.76 -27.39
C ILE A 2 31.37 0.71 -27.32
N SER A 3 30.68 1.59 -28.05
CA SER A 3 30.88 3.05 -28.04
C SER A 3 29.62 3.73 -27.48
N VAL A 4 29.79 4.68 -26.57
CA VAL A 4 28.74 5.49 -25.98
C VAL A 4 29.07 6.97 -26.20
N GLN A 5 28.17 7.70 -26.83
CA GLN A 5 28.34 9.12 -27.15
C GLN A 5 27.67 10.00 -26.09
N PHE A 6 28.39 10.95 -25.52
CA PHE A 6 27.88 11.93 -24.55
C PHE A 6 28.09 13.37 -25.05
N GLU A 7 27.30 14.32 -24.56
CA GLU A 7 27.56 15.74 -24.82
C GLU A 7 28.82 16.23 -24.07
N ASN A 8 29.02 15.76 -22.82
CA ASN A 8 30.22 16.09 -22.03
C ASN A 8 30.91 14.81 -21.51
N GLY A 9 32.18 14.94 -21.10
CA GLY A 9 32.96 13.80 -20.60
C GLY A 9 32.66 13.42 -19.14
N TYR A 10 32.00 14.30 -18.37
CA TYR A 10 31.67 14.12 -16.94
C TYR A 10 32.83 13.68 -16.04
N GLY A 11 34.05 13.98 -16.47
CA GLY A 11 35.29 13.56 -15.82
C GLY A 11 35.67 12.10 -16.06
N LEU A 12 34.88 11.27 -16.77
CA LEU A 12 35.22 9.87 -17.05
C LEU A 12 36.64 9.71 -17.61
N ALA A 13 37.31 8.65 -17.22
CA ALA A 13 38.64 8.29 -17.69
C ALA A 13 38.75 6.79 -17.99
N ALA A 14 39.78 6.43 -18.76
CA ALA A 14 40.13 5.02 -18.95
C ALA A 14 40.40 4.36 -17.59
N GLY A 15 39.84 3.17 -17.38
CA GLY A 15 39.88 2.43 -16.11
C GLY A 15 38.65 2.64 -15.20
N ASP A 16 37.79 3.64 -15.48
CA ASP A 16 36.52 3.78 -14.75
C ASP A 16 35.64 2.54 -14.98
N VAL A 17 34.97 2.07 -13.94
CA VAL A 17 34.18 0.83 -14.00
C VAL A 17 32.81 1.06 -14.64
N VAL A 18 32.28 0.02 -15.26
CA VAL A 18 30.89 -0.03 -15.73
C VAL A 18 30.08 -0.90 -14.78
N LYS A 19 28.94 -0.39 -14.29
CA LYS A 19 28.09 -1.10 -13.32
C LYS A 19 26.66 -1.27 -13.78
N HIS A 20 26.06 -2.39 -13.37
CA HIS A 20 24.62 -2.62 -13.43
C HIS A 20 24.15 -3.12 -12.06
N ARG A 21 23.14 -2.47 -11.47
CA ARG A 21 22.62 -2.80 -10.12
C ARG A 21 23.74 -2.93 -9.06
N GLY A 22 24.74 -2.05 -9.13
CA GLY A 22 25.89 -2.04 -8.22
C GLY A 22 27.02 -3.05 -8.54
N ILE A 23 26.79 -3.99 -9.46
CA ILE A 23 27.76 -5.03 -9.85
C ILE A 23 28.64 -4.52 -10.99
N VAL A 24 29.96 -4.70 -10.90
CA VAL A 24 30.91 -4.36 -11.97
C VAL A 24 30.77 -5.36 -13.12
N ILE A 25 30.48 -4.84 -14.31
CA ILE A 25 30.20 -5.61 -15.52
C ILE A 25 31.14 -5.29 -16.69
N GLY A 26 32.04 -4.33 -16.51
CA GLY A 26 32.99 -3.92 -17.54
C GLY A 26 33.85 -2.74 -17.08
N GLU A 27 34.61 -2.20 -18.03
CA GLU A 27 35.54 -1.09 -17.84
C GLU A 27 35.48 -0.11 -19.02
N VAL A 28 35.72 1.17 -18.75
CA VAL A 28 35.95 2.19 -19.76
C VAL A 28 37.37 2.03 -20.30
N THR A 29 37.51 1.83 -21.62
CA THR A 29 38.80 1.63 -22.29
C THR A 29 39.39 2.93 -22.83
N SER A 30 38.57 3.86 -23.32
CA SER A 30 39.01 5.20 -23.72
C SER A 30 37.90 6.24 -23.62
N VAL A 31 38.32 7.50 -23.49
CA VAL A 31 37.45 8.69 -23.48
C VAL A 31 38.09 9.74 -24.39
N GLU A 32 37.46 10.02 -25.52
CA GLU A 32 38.02 10.89 -26.57
C GLU A 32 36.98 11.91 -27.02
N LEU A 33 37.43 13.09 -27.46
CA LEU A 33 36.53 14.04 -28.13
C LEU A 33 36.08 13.41 -29.46
N ASN A 34 34.80 13.53 -29.77
CA ASN A 34 34.29 13.07 -31.06
C ASN A 34 34.92 13.89 -32.21
N THR A 35 34.86 13.36 -33.43
CA THR A 35 35.51 13.94 -34.63
C THR A 35 35.08 15.38 -34.96
N LYS A 36 33.99 15.87 -34.38
CA LYS A 36 33.49 17.25 -34.56
C LYS A 36 33.78 18.16 -33.36
N PHE A 37 34.45 17.66 -32.32
CA PHE A 37 34.71 18.35 -31.04
C PHE A 37 33.46 18.90 -30.35
N ARG A 38 32.29 18.28 -30.59
CA ARG A 38 30.98 18.69 -30.03
C ARG A 38 30.44 17.71 -28.99
N GLY A 39 31.22 16.73 -28.61
CA GLY A 39 30.84 15.70 -27.65
C GLY A 39 32.00 14.74 -27.40
N VAL A 40 31.73 13.72 -26.60
CA VAL A 40 32.71 12.74 -26.14
C VAL A 40 32.29 11.34 -26.57
N GLU A 41 33.21 10.61 -27.19
CA GLU A 41 33.09 9.17 -27.41
C GLU A 41 33.77 8.42 -26.26
N VAL A 42 32.98 7.59 -25.57
CA VAL A 42 33.46 6.69 -24.52
C VAL A 42 33.45 5.26 -25.05
N ARG A 43 34.61 4.60 -25.07
CA ARG A 43 34.72 3.18 -25.41
C ARG A 43 34.69 2.32 -24.16
N VAL A 44 33.95 1.22 -24.23
CA VAL A 44 33.67 0.35 -23.09
C VAL A 44 33.89 -1.10 -23.46
N ARG A 45 34.64 -1.80 -22.62
CA ARG A 45 34.79 -3.26 -22.66
C ARG A 45 33.88 -3.88 -21.61
N LEU A 46 32.83 -4.56 -22.07
CA LEU A 46 31.97 -5.38 -21.22
C LEU A 46 32.59 -6.76 -21.01
N ASN A 47 32.41 -7.30 -19.81
CA ASN A 47 32.79 -8.67 -19.47
C ASN A 47 31.95 -9.67 -20.28
N GLY A 48 32.50 -10.86 -20.59
CA GLY A 48 31.86 -11.84 -21.49
C GLY A 48 30.40 -12.16 -21.15
N ARG A 49 30.07 -12.33 -19.86
CA ARG A 49 28.69 -12.57 -19.38
C ARG A 49 27.76 -11.36 -19.49
N ALA A 50 28.30 -10.15 -19.54
CA ALA A 50 27.56 -8.88 -19.59
C ALA A 50 27.35 -8.35 -21.02
N THR A 51 27.92 -9.00 -22.03
CA THR A 51 27.76 -8.61 -23.44
C THR A 51 26.30 -8.56 -23.90
N GLY A 52 25.43 -9.41 -23.33
CA GLY A 52 23.99 -9.39 -23.57
C GLY A 52 23.25 -8.15 -23.06
N LEU A 53 23.90 -7.29 -22.27
CA LEU A 53 23.35 -5.99 -21.86
C LEU A 53 23.49 -4.93 -22.96
N ALA A 54 24.34 -5.15 -23.97
CA ALA A 54 24.52 -4.25 -25.09
C ALA A 54 23.55 -4.59 -26.24
N ARG A 55 22.33 -4.05 -26.13
CA ARG A 55 21.21 -4.30 -27.05
C ARG A 55 20.41 -3.03 -27.31
N ALA A 56 19.59 -3.03 -28.34
CA ALA A 56 18.69 -1.92 -28.63
C ALA A 56 17.82 -1.60 -27.40
N GLY A 57 17.70 -0.31 -27.07
CA GLY A 57 17.01 0.16 -25.86
C GLY A 57 17.87 0.22 -24.59
N SER A 58 19.11 -0.28 -24.60
CA SER A 58 20.01 -0.10 -23.45
C SER A 58 20.41 1.36 -23.27
N GLN A 59 20.33 1.83 -22.04
CA GLN A 59 20.57 3.21 -21.65
C GLN A 59 21.80 3.27 -20.74
N PHE A 60 22.71 4.19 -21.05
CA PHE A 60 23.98 4.40 -20.33
C PHE A 60 24.01 5.82 -19.77
N TRP A 61 24.51 6.00 -18.55
CA TRP A 61 24.68 7.33 -17.95
C TRP A 61 25.88 7.36 -17.01
N VAL A 62 26.40 8.54 -16.71
CA VAL A 62 27.52 8.70 -15.79
C VAL A 62 27.00 8.99 -14.39
N GLU A 63 27.30 8.09 -13.45
CA GLU A 63 27.01 8.30 -12.02
C GLU A 63 28.18 9.02 -11.35
N ARG A 64 27.84 10.08 -10.62
CA ARG A 64 28.80 10.95 -9.92
C ARG A 64 28.52 10.93 -8.42
N PRO A 65 29.53 10.74 -7.56
CA PRO A 65 29.34 10.88 -6.12
C PRO A 65 28.85 12.30 -5.81
N ARG A 66 27.70 12.41 -5.12
CA ARG A 66 27.24 13.68 -4.58
C ARG A 66 27.87 13.85 -3.20
N LEU A 67 28.71 14.87 -3.04
CA LEU A 67 29.25 15.25 -1.75
C LEU A 67 28.16 15.96 -0.94
N SER A 68 27.68 15.29 0.11
CA SER A 68 26.93 15.95 1.20
C SER A 68 27.94 16.54 2.17
N VAL A 69 27.85 17.84 2.44
CA VAL A 69 28.78 18.60 3.31
C VAL A 69 28.54 18.33 4.81
N ALA A 70 27.62 17.42 5.17
CA ALA A 70 27.18 17.24 6.55
C ALA A 70 28.15 16.46 7.46
N GLU A 71 29.14 15.74 6.92
CA GLU A 71 30.07 14.94 7.72
C GLU A 71 31.52 15.36 7.47
N ILE A 72 31.97 16.38 8.20
CA ILE A 72 33.41 16.62 8.37
C ILE A 72 33.79 16.23 9.79
N ARG A 73 34.30 15.02 9.96
CA ARG A 73 35.34 14.65 10.94
C ARG A 73 35.93 13.28 10.58
N GLY A 74 37.23 13.25 10.29
CA GLY A 74 37.96 12.05 9.87
C GLY A 74 38.22 12.02 8.37
N LEU A 75 39.11 12.91 7.91
CA LEU A 75 39.62 12.94 6.54
C LEU A 75 40.36 11.63 6.20
N GLU A 76 39.61 10.63 5.78
CA GLU A 76 40.01 9.68 4.74
C GLU A 76 38.86 9.66 3.73
N THR A 77 38.97 10.52 2.72
CA THR A 77 37.97 10.73 1.68
C THR A 77 37.77 9.44 0.89
N LEU A 78 36.86 8.57 1.34
CA LEU A 78 36.28 7.52 0.50
C LEU A 78 35.33 8.20 -0.49
N VAL A 79 35.93 8.84 -1.49
CA VAL A 79 35.26 9.27 -2.70
C VAL A 79 34.86 8.00 -3.43
N GLY A 80 33.58 7.64 -3.41
CA GLY A 80 33.07 6.62 -4.33
C GLY A 80 33.46 7.05 -5.75
N GLY A 81 34.25 6.25 -6.45
CA GLY A 81 34.67 6.59 -7.81
C GLY A 81 33.47 6.82 -8.72
N ARG A 82 33.55 7.83 -9.60
CA ARG A 82 32.60 7.96 -10.72
C ARG A 82 32.58 6.66 -11.52
N TYR A 83 31.44 6.32 -12.09
CA TYR A 83 31.32 5.10 -12.89
C TYR A 83 30.27 5.27 -13.98
N LEU A 84 30.36 4.45 -15.01
CA LEU A 84 29.35 4.37 -16.06
C LEU A 84 28.29 3.35 -15.64
N ALA A 85 27.03 3.75 -15.56
CA ALA A 85 25.92 2.86 -15.26
C ALA A 85 25.20 2.41 -16.54
N VAL A 86 24.56 1.25 -16.49
CA VAL A 86 23.71 0.74 -17.59
C VAL A 86 22.39 0.19 -17.09
N LEU A 87 21.33 0.47 -17.85
CA LEU A 87 20.02 -0.18 -17.79
C LEU A 87 19.81 -0.91 -19.12
N PRO A 88 19.65 -2.24 -19.14
CA PRO A 88 19.49 -2.98 -20.38
C PRO A 88 18.12 -2.73 -21.01
N GLY A 89 18.05 -2.74 -22.35
CA GLY A 89 16.78 -2.78 -23.08
C GLY A 89 16.04 -4.12 -22.94
N PRO A 90 14.88 -4.27 -23.62
CA PRO A 90 14.09 -5.51 -23.64
C PRO A 90 14.91 -6.75 -23.99
N SER A 91 14.61 -7.89 -23.37
CA SER A 91 15.46 -9.09 -23.48
C SER A 91 15.58 -9.67 -24.90
N ASP A 92 14.57 -9.43 -25.72
CA ASP A 92 14.41 -9.84 -27.11
C ASP A 92 15.00 -8.84 -28.12
N ALA A 93 15.49 -7.68 -27.65
CA ALA A 93 16.04 -6.65 -28.52
C ALA A 93 17.39 -7.05 -29.13
N GLU A 94 17.62 -6.63 -30.38
CA GLU A 94 18.83 -6.93 -31.14
C GLU A 94 20.10 -6.38 -30.49
N SER A 95 21.23 -7.08 -30.66
CA SER A 95 22.52 -6.61 -30.14
C SER A 95 22.95 -5.31 -30.80
N ARG A 96 23.45 -4.37 -29.99
CA ARG A 96 23.88 -3.04 -30.45
C ARG A 96 25.24 -2.69 -29.83
N ARG A 97 26.09 -2.01 -30.60
CA ARG A 97 27.45 -1.62 -30.17
C ARG A 97 27.67 -0.12 -30.07
N SER A 98 26.70 0.70 -30.50
CA SER A 98 26.78 2.17 -30.46
C SER A 98 25.55 2.73 -29.77
N PHE A 99 25.78 3.56 -28.76
CA PHE A 99 24.75 4.11 -27.88
C PHE A 99 24.90 5.62 -27.75
N VAL A 100 23.79 6.29 -27.43
CA VAL A 100 23.79 7.66 -26.96
C VAL A 100 23.60 7.61 -25.44
N GLY A 101 24.54 8.19 -24.72
CA GLY A 101 24.51 8.30 -23.28
C GLY A 101 23.50 9.36 -22.82
N LEU A 102 22.88 9.10 -21.68
CA LEU A 102 21.98 10.02 -21.01
C LEU A 102 22.76 10.92 -20.04
N GLU A 103 22.33 12.17 -19.95
CA GLU A 103 22.85 13.19 -19.03
C GLU A 103 22.64 12.83 -17.55
N SER A 104 21.58 12.06 -17.28
CA SER A 104 21.18 11.63 -15.96
C SER A 104 20.62 10.21 -16.00
N ALA A 105 20.56 9.57 -14.83
CA ALA A 105 19.91 8.27 -14.70
C ALA A 105 18.48 8.34 -15.27
N PRO A 106 18.07 7.35 -16.08
CA PRO A 106 16.66 7.24 -16.43
C PRO A 106 15.85 7.05 -15.16
N ALA A 107 14.61 7.52 -15.13
CA ALA A 107 13.70 7.20 -14.05
C ALA A 107 13.66 5.67 -13.92
N GLY A 108 14.26 5.15 -12.83
CA GLY A 108 14.39 3.71 -12.64
C GLY A 108 13.00 3.05 -12.68
N GLU A 109 12.95 1.78 -13.04
CA GLU A 109 11.72 0.99 -12.88
C GLU A 109 11.32 1.03 -11.40
N LEU A 110 10.34 1.88 -11.09
CA LEU A 110 9.71 1.90 -9.78
C LEU A 110 8.93 0.58 -9.65
N PRO A 111 8.96 -0.07 -8.48
CA PRO A 111 8.21 -1.30 -8.27
C PRO A 111 6.74 -1.15 -8.68
N ALA A 112 6.20 -2.15 -9.37
CA ALA A 112 4.78 -2.16 -9.73
C ALA A 112 3.90 -2.10 -8.46
N GLY A 113 2.74 -1.46 -8.56
CA GLY A 113 1.78 -1.39 -7.46
C GLY A 113 2.03 -0.29 -6.42
N GLY A 114 3.01 0.59 -6.64
CA GLY A 114 3.16 1.80 -5.83
C GLY A 114 2.09 2.85 -6.10
N LEU A 115 2.08 3.91 -5.29
CA LEU A 115 1.15 5.02 -5.40
C LEU A 115 1.90 6.23 -5.97
N GLU A 116 1.41 6.78 -7.09
CA GLU A 116 1.94 8.02 -7.66
C GLU A 116 0.99 9.18 -7.35
N ILE A 117 1.48 10.22 -6.68
CA ILE A 117 0.71 11.42 -6.34
C ILE A 117 1.36 12.68 -6.93
N LEU A 118 0.57 13.75 -7.03
CA LEU A 118 1.01 15.06 -7.49
C LEU A 118 1.12 16.00 -6.29
N LEU A 119 2.29 16.59 -6.09
CA LEU A 119 2.54 17.61 -5.09
C LEU A 119 2.66 18.96 -5.80
N GLN A 120 1.76 19.88 -5.49
CA GLN A 120 1.72 21.21 -6.08
C GLN A 120 2.27 22.24 -5.10
N GLY A 121 3.30 22.98 -5.52
CA GLY A 121 3.94 24.02 -4.73
C GLY A 121 4.06 25.35 -5.49
N SER A 122 4.28 26.43 -4.77
CA SER A 122 4.53 27.76 -5.34
C SER A 122 5.92 27.88 -6.00
N ALA A 123 6.87 27.05 -5.58
CA ALA A 123 8.24 27.00 -6.10
C ALA A 123 8.81 25.58 -6.08
N LYS A 124 9.93 25.37 -6.77
CA LYS A 124 10.63 24.08 -6.80
C LYS A 124 11.11 23.64 -5.41
N GLY A 125 11.44 24.58 -4.52
CA GLY A 125 11.64 24.31 -3.10
C GLY A 125 12.63 23.18 -2.76
N GLY A 126 13.68 22.97 -3.58
CA GLY A 126 14.64 21.86 -3.38
C GLY A 126 14.13 20.47 -3.77
N MET A 127 12.92 20.35 -4.33
CA MET A 127 12.43 19.10 -4.91
C MET A 127 13.13 18.82 -6.24
N GLU A 128 13.76 17.65 -6.34
CA GLU A 128 14.37 17.13 -7.55
C GLU A 128 14.05 15.64 -7.70
N PRO A 129 14.14 15.06 -8.91
CA PRO A 129 14.08 13.61 -9.06
C PRO A 129 15.08 12.92 -8.10
N GLY A 130 14.57 11.96 -7.32
CA GLY A 130 15.31 11.24 -6.28
C GLY A 130 15.21 11.85 -4.87
N THR A 131 14.66 13.06 -4.71
CA THR A 131 14.41 13.64 -3.37
C THR A 131 13.55 12.68 -2.55
N PRO A 132 13.96 12.28 -1.34
CA PRO A 132 13.22 11.31 -0.54
C PRO A 132 11.88 11.89 -0.06
N VAL A 133 10.88 11.01 0.02
CA VAL A 133 9.60 11.28 0.70
C VAL A 133 9.59 10.47 2.00
N HIS A 134 9.35 11.16 3.11
CA HIS A 134 9.39 10.62 4.46
C HIS A 134 8.01 10.63 5.11
N TYR A 135 7.78 9.62 5.95
CA TYR A 135 6.69 9.57 6.91
C TYR A 135 7.29 9.28 8.27
N ARG A 136 7.07 10.17 9.25
CA ARG A 136 7.66 10.05 10.61
C ARG A 136 9.19 9.81 10.60
N GLY A 137 9.91 10.48 9.68
CA GLY A 137 11.36 10.32 9.52
C GLY A 137 11.81 9.07 8.75
N GLN A 138 10.91 8.13 8.45
CA GLN A 138 11.23 6.96 7.64
C GLN A 138 11.02 7.25 6.15
N LYS A 139 12.01 6.91 5.30
CA LYS A 139 11.87 7.04 3.84
C LYS A 139 10.86 6.01 3.32
N VAL A 140 9.76 6.50 2.75
CA VAL A 140 8.66 5.68 2.20
C VAL A 140 8.49 5.84 0.69
N GLY A 141 9.18 6.81 0.09
CA GLY A 141 9.04 7.14 -1.32
C GLY A 141 10.12 8.08 -1.82
N GLN A 142 9.91 8.59 -3.03
CA GLN A 142 10.78 9.60 -3.64
C GLN A 142 10.05 10.42 -4.71
N ILE A 143 10.54 11.62 -4.98
CA ILE A 143 10.14 12.43 -6.13
C ILE A 143 10.65 11.77 -7.42
N VAL A 144 9.77 11.60 -8.39
CA VAL A 144 10.05 10.99 -9.69
C VAL A 144 10.34 12.04 -10.75
N SER A 145 9.55 13.11 -10.78
CA SER A 145 9.70 14.20 -11.73
C SER A 145 9.25 15.53 -11.13
N VAL A 146 9.82 16.63 -11.61
CA VAL A 146 9.38 17.98 -11.24
C VAL A 146 9.26 18.81 -12.52
N GLY A 147 8.15 19.52 -12.67
CA GLY A 147 7.88 20.38 -13.82
C GLY A 147 7.00 21.57 -13.43
N LEU A 148 6.80 22.48 -14.38
CA LEU A 148 5.79 23.52 -14.22
C LEU A 148 4.41 22.95 -14.55
N ALA A 149 3.39 23.41 -13.85
CA ALA A 149 2.01 23.24 -14.28
C ALA A 149 1.81 23.86 -15.67
N ASN A 150 0.80 23.41 -16.41
CA ASN A 150 0.56 23.84 -17.80
C ASN A 150 0.33 25.35 -17.94
N ASP A 151 -0.15 26.01 -16.88
CA ASP A 151 -0.36 27.45 -16.79
C ASP A 151 0.87 28.22 -16.26
N ALA A 152 1.95 27.52 -15.96
CA ALA A 152 3.17 28.02 -15.31
C ALA A 152 2.96 28.73 -13.96
N ALA A 153 1.76 28.62 -13.35
CA ALA A 153 1.44 29.30 -12.10
C ALA A 153 1.96 28.55 -10.87
N SER A 154 2.32 27.28 -11.03
CA SER A 154 2.82 26.43 -9.94
C SER A 154 3.81 25.39 -10.45
N VAL A 155 4.51 24.77 -9.50
CA VAL A 155 5.39 23.62 -9.74
C VAL A 155 4.63 22.35 -9.37
N ASP A 156 4.55 21.42 -10.32
CA ASP A 156 4.02 20.07 -10.13
C ASP A 156 5.19 19.08 -9.97
N ALA A 157 5.29 18.49 -8.78
CA ALA A 157 6.20 17.40 -8.49
C ALA A 157 5.41 16.08 -8.43
N ARG A 158 5.85 15.08 -9.17
CA ARG A 158 5.32 13.72 -9.07
C ARG A 158 6.09 12.98 -8.00
N ALA A 159 5.39 12.47 -6.99
CA ALA A 159 5.96 11.64 -5.95
C ALA A 159 5.48 10.19 -6.11
N TYR A 160 6.39 9.24 -5.90
CA TYR A 160 6.09 7.83 -5.82
C TYR A 160 6.26 7.34 -4.39
N ILE A 161 5.23 6.68 -3.87
CA ILE A 161 5.20 6.01 -2.57
C ILE A 161 5.25 4.50 -2.82
N GLN A 162 6.14 3.81 -2.11
CA GLN A 162 6.32 2.37 -2.31
C GLN A 162 5.03 1.60 -1.97
N PRO A 163 4.81 0.41 -2.55
CA PRO A 163 3.56 -0.35 -2.39
C PRO A 163 3.19 -0.59 -0.93
N ASP A 164 4.17 -0.90 -0.08
CA ASP A 164 3.96 -1.16 1.34
C ASP A 164 3.46 0.06 2.13
N PHE A 165 3.73 1.27 1.64
CA PHE A 165 3.40 2.51 2.33
C PHE A 165 2.21 3.24 1.70
N ARG A 166 1.61 2.72 0.63
CA ARG A 166 0.56 3.42 -0.13
C ARG A 166 -0.64 3.82 0.72
N ASN A 167 -0.99 3.02 1.73
CA ASN A 167 -2.13 3.25 2.61
C ASN A 167 -1.89 4.35 3.65
N LEU A 168 -0.64 4.80 3.82
CA LEU A 168 -0.33 5.94 4.68
C LEU A 168 -0.86 7.25 4.12
N VAL A 169 -1.06 7.33 2.79
CA VAL A 169 -1.53 8.56 2.15
C VAL A 169 -3.05 8.55 2.05
N CYS A 170 -3.70 9.27 2.97
CA CYS A 170 -5.12 9.55 2.95
C CYS A 170 -5.43 10.94 2.34
N ASP A 171 -6.68 11.15 1.92
CA ASP A 171 -7.16 12.43 1.34
C ASP A 171 -6.95 13.66 2.24
N ASN A 172 -6.93 13.45 3.55
CA ASN A 172 -6.67 14.47 4.55
C ASN A 172 -5.19 14.59 4.98
N SER A 173 -4.28 13.89 4.30
CA SER A 173 -2.83 14.01 4.56
C SER A 173 -2.31 15.42 4.23
N ARG A 174 -1.23 15.81 4.89
CA ARG A 174 -0.54 17.10 4.66
C ARG A 174 0.92 16.84 4.36
N PHE A 175 1.44 17.51 3.34
CA PHE A 175 2.81 17.40 2.87
C PHE A 175 3.54 18.70 3.15
N TRP A 176 4.81 18.62 3.55
CA TRP A 176 5.65 19.78 3.75
C TRP A 176 7.10 19.52 3.37
N MET A 177 7.86 20.59 3.15
CA MET A 177 9.30 20.52 2.95
C MET A 177 10.03 20.43 4.29
N ASN A 178 10.93 19.46 4.42
CA ASN A 178 11.95 19.46 5.47
C ASN A 178 13.11 20.34 5.00
N SER A 179 12.95 21.66 5.14
CA SER A 179 14.00 22.62 4.84
C SER A 179 15.04 22.61 5.96
N GLY A 180 16.29 22.34 5.61
CA GLY A 180 17.39 22.35 6.55
C GLY A 180 17.71 23.78 7.01
N LEU A 181 17.67 24.01 8.32
CA LEU A 181 18.02 25.21 9.10
C LEU A 181 16.82 26.10 9.53
N ARG A 182 16.26 25.80 10.72
CA ARG A 182 15.35 26.69 11.45
C ARG A 182 16.17 27.65 12.34
N MET A 183 16.32 28.93 11.98
CA MET A 183 16.89 29.94 12.89
C MET A 183 15.76 30.84 13.40
N ARG A 184 15.29 30.60 14.64
CA ARG A 184 14.36 31.51 15.33
C ARG A 184 15.17 32.45 16.23
N PHE A 185 15.14 33.75 15.93
CA PHE A 185 15.74 34.79 16.77
C PHE A 185 14.67 35.40 17.68
N GLY A 186 14.74 35.13 19.00
CA GLY A 186 13.88 35.73 20.02
C GLY A 186 14.65 36.69 20.94
N PHE A 187 13.93 37.55 21.67
CA PHE A 187 14.51 38.53 22.61
C PHE A 187 15.25 37.89 23.81
N SER A 188 15.12 36.57 24.01
CA SER A 188 15.72 35.81 25.12
C SER A 188 16.97 34.99 24.75
N GLY A 189 17.42 35.02 23.49
CA GLY A 189 18.59 34.27 23.01
C GLY A 189 18.28 33.18 21.98
N LEU A 190 19.29 32.38 21.63
CA LEU A 190 19.22 31.31 20.63
C LEU A 190 18.67 30.02 21.25
N GLU A 191 17.42 29.66 20.92
CA GLU A 191 16.88 28.32 21.23
C GLU A 191 17.30 27.33 20.13
N VAL A 192 18.24 26.43 20.46
CA VAL A 192 18.60 25.29 19.61
C VAL A 192 17.91 24.04 20.14
N GLY A 193 16.80 23.64 19.52
CA GLY A 193 16.14 22.37 19.86
C GLY A 193 17.01 21.19 19.44
N THR A 194 17.33 20.25 20.34
CA THR A 194 18.20 19.10 20.06
C THR A 194 17.64 18.14 19.01
N ASP A 195 16.31 18.10 18.84
CA ASP A 195 15.63 17.29 17.81
C ASP A 195 15.70 17.90 16.41
N THR A 196 16.10 19.18 16.29
CA THR A 196 16.16 19.86 15.00
C THR A 196 17.36 19.42 14.17
N LEU A 197 18.49 18.99 14.76
CA LEU A 197 19.69 18.64 14.00
C LEU A 197 19.58 17.31 13.24
N SER A 198 18.93 16.29 13.81
CA SER A 198 18.73 14.98 13.15
C SER A 198 17.70 15.08 12.01
N ASN A 199 16.62 15.85 12.19
CA ASN A 199 15.65 16.13 11.13
C ASN A 199 16.18 17.09 10.04
N LEU A 200 17.13 17.98 10.38
CA LEU A 200 17.83 18.86 9.44
C LEU A 200 18.62 18.09 8.37
N ALA A 201 19.17 16.93 8.73
CA ALA A 201 20.08 16.17 7.88
C ALA A 201 19.35 15.35 6.79
N MET A 202 18.06 15.07 6.97
CA MET A 202 17.33 14.14 6.10
C MET A 202 16.84 14.76 4.80
N GLY A 203 16.61 16.09 4.76
CA GLY A 203 16.14 16.81 3.58
C GLY A 203 14.86 16.24 2.92
N GLY A 204 14.34 16.94 1.92
CA GLY A 204 13.24 16.44 1.08
C GLY A 204 11.84 16.64 1.63
N VAL A 205 10.91 15.78 1.24
CA VAL A 205 9.47 15.95 1.52
C VAL A 205 9.09 15.07 2.69
N SER A 206 8.33 15.61 3.62
CA SER A 206 7.63 14.84 4.66
C SER A 206 6.13 14.94 4.47
N PHE A 207 5.41 13.95 5.02
CA PHE A 207 3.98 14.08 5.21
C PHE A 207 3.51 13.45 6.51
N GLY A 208 2.31 13.86 6.91
CA GLY A 208 1.61 13.37 8.08
C GLY A 208 0.13 13.21 7.75
N THR A 209 -0.51 12.30 8.47
CA THR A 209 -1.94 12.03 8.37
C THR A 209 -2.57 12.30 9.73
N PRO A 210 -3.70 13.02 9.82
CA PRO A 210 -4.38 13.27 11.08
C PRO A 210 -4.70 12.01 11.85
N THR A 211 -4.71 12.10 13.20
CA THR A 211 -5.02 10.97 14.11
C THR A 211 -6.29 10.22 13.72
N ASP A 212 -7.29 10.93 13.18
CA ASP A 212 -8.43 10.36 12.47
C ASP A 212 -8.17 10.39 10.95
N PRO A 213 -7.65 9.30 10.36
CA PRO A 213 -7.28 9.27 8.96
C PRO A 213 -8.52 9.24 8.06
N GLY A 214 -8.46 9.99 6.96
CA GLY A 214 -9.47 9.92 5.92
C GLY A 214 -9.30 8.69 5.03
N LEU A 215 -9.91 8.71 3.84
CA LEU A 215 -9.83 7.56 2.93
C LEU A 215 -8.46 7.49 2.23
N PRO A 216 -7.85 6.30 2.07
CA PRO A 216 -6.65 6.13 1.27
C PRO A 216 -6.85 6.62 -0.16
N VAL A 217 -5.86 7.32 -0.71
CA VAL A 217 -5.96 7.90 -2.07
C VAL A 217 -5.50 6.92 -3.16
N THR A 218 -5.89 7.23 -4.39
CA THR A 218 -5.45 6.52 -5.60
C THR A 218 -4.39 7.32 -6.36
N THR A 219 -3.70 6.63 -7.27
CA THR A 219 -2.73 7.28 -8.16
C THR A 219 -3.36 8.46 -8.90
N GLY A 220 -2.62 9.57 -9.01
CA GLY A 220 -3.05 10.83 -9.61
C GLY A 220 -3.67 11.81 -8.63
N HIS A 221 -3.87 11.43 -7.36
CA HIS A 221 -4.37 12.37 -6.35
C HIS A 221 -3.39 13.53 -6.14
N ARG A 222 -3.93 14.73 -5.93
CA ARG A 222 -3.18 15.99 -5.87
C ARG A 222 -3.21 16.57 -4.47
N PHE A 223 -2.04 16.90 -3.94
CA PHE A 223 -1.85 17.58 -2.68
C PHE A 223 -1.15 18.92 -2.88
N VAL A 224 -1.45 19.87 -2.01
CA VAL A 224 -0.66 21.09 -1.88
C VAL A 224 0.48 20.80 -0.91
N ILE A 225 1.71 21.17 -1.28
CA ILE A 225 2.86 21.09 -0.38
C ILE A 225 3.04 22.41 0.35
N ALA A 226 3.18 22.35 1.67
CA ALA A 226 3.50 23.50 2.51
C ALA A 226 5.02 23.70 2.63
N ASP A 227 5.45 24.93 2.83
CA ASP A 227 6.86 25.24 3.09
C ASP A 227 7.30 24.75 4.48
N GLU A 228 6.39 24.79 5.46
CA GLU A 228 6.62 24.39 6.85
C GLU A 228 5.44 23.56 7.38
N PRO A 229 5.69 22.61 8.30
CA PRO A 229 4.61 21.93 9.00
C PRO A 229 3.93 22.86 10.01
N GLU A 230 2.62 22.74 10.17
CA GLU A 230 1.95 23.26 11.36
C GLU A 230 2.28 22.38 12.57
N SER A 231 2.40 22.97 13.76
CA SER A 231 2.78 22.24 14.99
C SER A 231 1.90 21.00 15.23
N ALA A 232 0.60 21.12 14.96
CA ALA A 232 -0.35 20.01 15.14
C ALA A 232 -0.05 18.80 14.25
N TRP A 233 0.61 18.98 13.10
CA TRP A 233 0.90 17.89 12.16
C TRP A 233 2.01 16.98 12.67
N GLU A 234 2.94 17.53 13.45
CA GLU A 234 4.03 16.77 14.07
C GLU A 234 3.52 15.88 15.23
N ASP A 235 2.42 16.28 15.87
CA ASP A 235 1.79 15.57 17.00
C ASP A 235 0.77 14.49 16.58
N TRP A 236 0.50 14.32 15.29
CA TRP A 236 -0.51 13.35 14.83
C TRP A 236 -0.07 11.90 15.02
N GLU A 237 -0.96 11.10 15.60
CA GLU A 237 -0.74 9.67 15.89
C GLU A 237 -1.76 8.76 15.19
N PRO A 238 -1.84 8.80 13.86
CA PRO A 238 -2.78 7.97 13.11
C PRO A 238 -2.41 6.50 13.24
N ARG A 239 -3.47 5.71 13.34
CA ARG A 239 -3.43 4.29 13.63
C ARG A 239 -3.55 3.45 12.35
N ILE A 240 -2.78 3.80 11.31
CA ILE A 240 -2.83 3.23 9.95
C ILE A 240 -1.92 2.00 9.82
N ALA A 241 -2.42 0.94 9.21
CA ALA A 241 -1.64 -0.26 8.92
C ALA A 241 -0.68 -0.04 7.73
N VAL A 242 0.57 -0.46 7.90
CA VAL A 242 1.64 -0.38 6.88
C VAL A 242 1.95 -1.79 6.38
N GLY A 243 2.13 -1.94 5.06
CA GLY A 243 2.58 -3.16 4.42
C GLY A 243 1.52 -3.82 3.54
N THR A 244 1.94 -4.20 2.34
CA THR A 244 1.36 -5.31 1.57
C THR A 244 2.10 -6.63 1.84
N GLY A 245 3.32 -6.55 2.41
CA GLY A 245 4.18 -7.68 2.75
C GLY A 245 3.65 -8.66 3.81
N PHE A 246 2.47 -8.42 4.37
CA PHE A 246 1.80 -9.39 5.25
C PHE A 246 1.10 -10.51 4.49
N LEU A 247 0.96 -10.40 3.17
CA LEU A 247 0.38 -11.48 2.40
C LEU A 247 1.50 -12.43 1.93
N ARG A 248 1.64 -13.58 2.59
CA ARG A 248 2.41 -14.71 2.04
C ARG A 248 1.94 -14.96 0.60
N GLU A 249 2.88 -15.15 -0.33
CA GLU A 249 2.54 -15.62 -1.68
C GLU A 249 1.69 -16.89 -1.56
N GLY A 250 0.54 -16.92 -2.24
CA GLY A 250 -0.39 -18.05 -2.21
C GLY A 250 -1.52 -17.97 -1.18
N LEU A 251 -1.68 -16.87 -0.42
CA LEU A 251 -2.89 -16.64 0.36
C LEU A 251 -4.09 -16.41 -0.57
N SER A 252 -5.05 -17.34 -0.55
CA SER A 252 -6.34 -17.12 -1.17
C SER A 252 -7.31 -16.47 -0.18
N PHE A 253 -8.23 -15.68 -0.70
CA PHE A 253 -9.25 -14.99 0.10
C PHE A 253 -10.63 -15.53 -0.20
N PRO A 254 -11.55 -15.50 0.78
CA PRO A 254 -12.93 -15.85 0.55
C PRO A 254 -13.58 -14.86 -0.42
N THR A 255 -14.68 -15.28 -1.04
CA THR A 255 -15.53 -14.43 -1.85
C THR A 255 -16.90 -14.34 -1.17
N PRO A 256 -17.10 -13.45 -0.18
CA PRO A 256 -18.38 -13.32 0.48
C PRO A 256 -19.46 -12.84 -0.49
N GLU A 257 -20.68 -13.31 -0.27
CA GLU A 257 -21.86 -12.92 -1.02
C GLU A 257 -22.63 -11.84 -0.26
N ARG A 258 -23.06 -10.81 -0.99
CA ARG A 258 -23.91 -9.77 -0.43
C ARG A 258 -25.30 -10.37 -0.19
N VAL A 259 -25.85 -10.14 1.00
CA VAL A 259 -27.21 -10.54 1.33
C VAL A 259 -28.08 -9.36 1.74
N THR A 260 -29.37 -9.49 1.47
CA THR A 260 -30.40 -8.58 1.99
C THR A 260 -31.47 -9.39 2.71
N LEU A 261 -31.57 -9.22 4.03
CA LEU A 261 -32.69 -9.72 4.82
C LEU A 261 -33.82 -8.69 4.78
N ARG A 262 -35.03 -9.10 4.40
CA ARG A 262 -36.23 -8.27 4.33
C ARG A 262 -37.34 -8.85 5.19
N TRP A 263 -38.05 -8.01 5.93
CA TRP A 263 -39.21 -8.43 6.69
C TRP A 263 -40.27 -7.34 6.79
N THR A 264 -41.51 -7.72 7.07
CA THR A 264 -42.59 -6.76 7.31
C THR A 264 -42.88 -6.62 8.80
N GLU A 265 -42.90 -5.38 9.28
CA GLU A 265 -43.37 -5.02 10.62
C GLU A 265 -44.72 -4.31 10.52
N SER A 266 -45.69 -4.76 11.30
CA SER A 266 -47.00 -4.13 11.39
C SER A 266 -47.20 -3.55 12.79
N PHE A 267 -47.48 -2.25 12.86
CA PHE A 267 -47.84 -1.57 14.10
C PHE A 267 -49.04 -0.66 13.86
N LEU A 268 -50.08 -0.78 14.69
CA LEU A 268 -51.33 0.01 14.59
C LEU A 268 -51.92 0.05 13.16
N GLY A 269 -51.96 -1.09 12.47
CA GLY A 269 -52.51 -1.20 11.10
C GLY A 269 -51.62 -0.64 9.99
N ILE A 270 -50.45 -0.08 10.31
CA ILE A 270 -49.46 0.37 9.35
C ILE A 270 -48.38 -0.71 9.19
N SER A 271 -48.25 -1.26 8.00
CA SER A 271 -47.18 -2.19 7.65
C SER A 271 -46.01 -1.45 6.99
N ARG A 272 -44.79 -1.72 7.45
CA ARG A 272 -43.56 -1.23 6.85
C ARG A 272 -42.61 -2.38 6.55
N THR A 273 -42.10 -2.41 5.33
CA THR A 273 -41.02 -3.33 4.98
C THR A 273 -39.69 -2.77 5.50
N LYS A 274 -39.00 -3.58 6.28
CA LYS A 274 -37.65 -3.34 6.78
C LYS A 274 -36.66 -4.17 5.98
N ARG A 275 -35.41 -3.70 5.97
CA ARG A 275 -34.30 -4.42 5.35
C ARG A 275 -33.05 -4.30 6.19
N ARG A 276 -32.22 -5.32 6.15
CA ARG A 276 -30.86 -5.36 6.68
C ARG A 276 -29.95 -5.98 5.63
N GLN A 277 -28.72 -5.48 5.54
CA GLN A 277 -27.74 -5.97 4.59
C GLN A 277 -26.44 -6.31 5.28
N GLY A 278 -25.69 -7.21 4.66
CA GLY A 278 -24.32 -7.52 5.03
C GLY A 278 -23.78 -8.61 4.14
N TRP A 279 -22.81 -9.34 4.65
CA TRP A 279 -22.10 -10.37 3.91
C TRP A 279 -22.25 -11.73 4.56
N VAL A 280 -22.33 -12.77 3.73
CA VAL A 280 -22.28 -14.17 4.16
C VAL A 280 -21.27 -14.92 3.31
N LEU A 281 -20.69 -15.97 3.85
CA LEU A 281 -19.73 -16.80 3.16
C LEU A 281 -20.36 -18.16 2.81
N PRO A 282 -20.49 -18.51 1.52
CA PRO A 282 -20.85 -19.87 1.13
C PRO A 282 -19.77 -20.85 1.57
N LEU A 283 -20.18 -21.93 2.24
CA LEU A 283 -19.36 -23.05 2.67
C LEU A 283 -19.90 -24.35 2.05
N ASN A 284 -19.08 -25.40 2.07
CA ASN A 284 -19.49 -26.75 1.67
C ASN A 284 -20.15 -26.76 0.28
N GLU A 285 -19.42 -26.26 -0.72
CA GLU A 285 -19.90 -26.12 -2.11
C GLU A 285 -21.19 -25.28 -2.22
N GLY A 286 -21.39 -24.31 -1.33
CA GLY A 286 -22.55 -23.41 -1.38
C GLY A 286 -23.82 -23.97 -0.74
N ARG A 287 -23.72 -25.11 -0.04
CA ARG A 287 -24.84 -25.75 0.67
C ARG A 287 -25.11 -25.13 2.03
N ILE A 288 -24.16 -24.38 2.58
CA ILE A 288 -24.27 -23.72 3.88
C ILE A 288 -23.82 -22.27 3.72
N LEU A 289 -24.59 -21.32 4.24
CA LEU A 289 -24.16 -19.92 4.37
C LEU A 289 -23.69 -19.68 5.81
N LEU A 290 -22.49 -19.14 5.97
CA LEU A 290 -21.94 -18.69 7.24
C LEU A 290 -22.03 -17.16 7.31
N GLY A 291 -22.56 -16.60 8.39
CA GLY A 291 -22.58 -15.14 8.54
C GLY A 291 -23.19 -14.67 9.86
N PRO A 292 -23.40 -13.36 10.03
CA PRO A 292 -24.06 -12.80 11.20
C PRO A 292 -25.42 -13.44 11.45
N ALA A 293 -25.68 -13.83 12.70
CA ALA A 293 -26.92 -14.50 13.08
C ALA A 293 -28.15 -13.64 12.78
N ASP A 294 -28.00 -12.33 12.90
CA ASP A 294 -29.05 -11.35 12.72
C ASP A 294 -29.32 -11.01 11.23
N LEU A 295 -28.58 -11.63 10.30
CA LEU A 295 -28.88 -11.73 8.87
C LEU A 295 -29.45 -13.09 8.46
N LEU A 296 -29.14 -14.14 9.23
CA LEU A 296 -29.44 -15.54 8.89
C LEU A 296 -30.46 -16.17 9.84
N THR A 297 -31.21 -15.39 10.61
CA THR A 297 -32.32 -15.85 11.45
C THR A 297 -33.56 -14.98 11.22
N PRO A 298 -34.77 -15.48 11.53
CA PRO A 298 -35.97 -14.68 11.39
C PRO A 298 -35.89 -13.37 12.18
N ALA A 299 -36.22 -12.24 11.55
CA ALA A 299 -36.18 -10.93 12.19
C ALA A 299 -37.39 -10.68 13.11
N ASN A 300 -38.46 -11.47 12.94
CA ASN A 300 -39.69 -11.43 13.72
C ASN A 300 -40.19 -12.85 14.03
N GLU A 301 -41.16 -12.96 14.94
CA GLU A 301 -41.74 -14.26 15.35
C GLU A 301 -42.70 -14.85 14.31
N LYS A 302 -43.09 -14.08 13.29
CA LYS A 302 -44.01 -14.54 12.24
C LYS A 302 -43.26 -15.35 11.19
N GLU A 303 -43.53 -16.64 11.14
CA GLU A 303 -42.96 -17.54 10.14
C GLU A 303 -43.38 -17.12 8.72
N GLY A 304 -42.41 -17.08 7.80
CA GLY A 304 -42.64 -16.78 6.37
C GLY A 304 -42.57 -15.29 5.99
N ASP A 305 -42.59 -14.36 6.95
CA ASP A 305 -42.52 -12.92 6.68
C ASP A 305 -41.08 -12.39 6.52
N THR A 306 -40.07 -13.21 6.83
CA THR A 306 -38.65 -12.87 6.69
C THR A 306 -38.04 -13.56 5.48
N ILE A 307 -37.64 -12.77 4.49
CA ILE A 307 -37.06 -13.22 3.22
C ILE A 307 -35.57 -12.84 3.16
N LEU A 308 -34.71 -13.81 2.92
CA LEU A 308 -33.30 -13.63 2.63
C LEU A 308 -33.08 -13.61 1.12
N GLU A 309 -32.51 -12.54 0.62
CA GLU A 309 -32.05 -12.42 -0.76
C GLU A 309 -30.53 -12.60 -0.83
N VAL A 310 -30.07 -13.56 -1.62
CA VAL A 310 -28.63 -13.80 -1.88
C VAL A 310 -28.43 -14.24 -3.34
N SER A 311 -27.48 -13.61 -4.02
CA SER A 311 -27.18 -13.87 -5.44
C SER A 311 -28.43 -13.84 -6.36
N GLY A 312 -29.37 -12.93 -6.06
CA GLY A 312 -30.63 -12.76 -6.80
C GLY A 312 -31.71 -13.82 -6.52
N ARG A 313 -31.49 -14.71 -5.55
CA ARG A 313 -32.46 -15.73 -5.12
C ARG A 313 -33.05 -15.35 -3.77
N GLU A 314 -34.35 -15.57 -3.61
CA GLU A 314 -35.08 -15.30 -2.37
C GLU A 314 -35.40 -16.61 -1.64
N PHE A 315 -35.15 -16.63 -0.33
CA PHE A 315 -35.41 -17.76 0.56
C PHE A 315 -36.22 -17.29 1.77
N PRO A 316 -37.33 -17.97 2.13
CA PRO A 316 -37.92 -17.75 3.44
C PRO A 316 -36.96 -18.29 4.52
N ILE A 317 -36.66 -17.49 5.55
CA ILE A 317 -35.94 -18.00 6.71
C ILE A 317 -36.97 -18.56 7.70
N LEU A 318 -36.86 -19.85 8.00
CA LEU A 318 -37.72 -20.52 8.97
C LEU A 318 -37.07 -20.56 10.36
N LYS A 319 -37.91 -20.57 11.40
CA LYS A 319 -37.44 -20.67 12.79
C LYS A 319 -36.78 -22.03 13.03
N GLY A 320 -35.59 -22.01 13.63
CA GLY A 320 -34.83 -23.23 13.93
C GLY A 320 -34.08 -23.85 12.74
N GLN A 321 -34.17 -23.26 11.54
CA GLN A 321 -33.40 -23.72 10.37
C GLN A 321 -31.90 -23.43 10.53
N SER A 322 -31.56 -22.32 11.17
CA SER A 322 -30.17 -21.87 11.35
C SER A 322 -29.59 -22.35 12.67
N GLN A 323 -28.35 -22.83 12.65
CA GLN A 323 -27.58 -23.10 13.86
C GLN A 323 -26.82 -21.84 14.27
N VAL A 324 -27.16 -21.26 15.42
CA VAL A 324 -26.56 -20.03 15.93
C VAL A 324 -25.57 -20.34 17.05
N SER A 325 -24.43 -19.67 17.03
CA SER A 325 -23.46 -19.67 18.13
C SER A 325 -22.70 -18.35 18.14
N ASP A 326 -22.72 -17.69 19.29
CA ASP A 326 -22.00 -16.43 19.56
C ASP A 326 -22.15 -15.34 18.49
N GLY A 327 -23.39 -15.04 18.08
CA GLY A 327 -23.69 -13.98 17.10
C GLY A 327 -23.44 -14.36 15.64
N VAL A 328 -22.98 -15.57 15.37
CA VAL A 328 -22.79 -16.13 14.02
C VAL A 328 -23.77 -17.30 13.80
N ALA A 329 -24.22 -17.49 12.57
CA ALA A 329 -25.11 -18.58 12.19
C ALA A 329 -24.64 -19.33 10.96
N PHE A 330 -24.99 -20.62 10.92
CA PHE A 330 -24.96 -21.46 9.73
C PHE A 330 -26.39 -21.64 9.23
N TYR A 331 -26.65 -21.22 8.00
CA TYR A 331 -27.94 -21.41 7.32
C TYR A 331 -27.80 -22.49 6.24
N PRO A 332 -28.51 -23.63 6.34
CA PRO A 332 -28.51 -24.63 5.29
C PRO A 332 -29.32 -24.14 4.08
N VAL A 333 -28.71 -24.20 2.90
CA VAL A 333 -29.34 -23.83 1.63
C VAL A 333 -30.07 -25.03 1.05
N GLU A 334 -31.38 -24.91 0.91
CA GLU A 334 -32.22 -25.89 0.21
C GLU A 334 -32.20 -25.65 -1.31
N GLY A 335 -32.21 -26.74 -2.09
CA GLY A 335 -32.21 -26.66 -3.56
C GLY A 335 -30.81 -26.47 -4.16
N GLU A 336 -30.69 -25.56 -5.13
CA GLU A 336 -29.42 -25.28 -5.80
C GLU A 336 -28.42 -24.58 -4.86
N PRO A 337 -27.14 -24.97 -4.84
CA PRO A 337 -26.13 -24.30 -4.01
C PRO A 337 -25.89 -22.84 -4.43
N ILE A 338 -25.43 -22.01 -3.48
CA ILE A 338 -25.03 -20.62 -3.74
C ILE A 338 -23.53 -20.57 -4.05
N SER A 339 -23.19 -20.10 -5.25
CA SER A 339 -21.80 -19.89 -5.70
C SER A 339 -20.85 -21.05 -5.34
N PRO A 340 -21.15 -22.30 -5.77
CA PRO A 340 -20.43 -23.50 -5.34
C PRO A 340 -18.93 -23.45 -5.64
N GLN A 341 -18.53 -22.79 -6.73
CA GLN A 341 -17.14 -22.67 -7.17
C GLN A 341 -16.30 -21.70 -6.32
N SER A 342 -16.94 -20.75 -5.64
CA SER A 342 -16.28 -19.78 -4.75
C SER A 342 -16.51 -20.10 -3.27
N ALA A 343 -17.20 -21.20 -2.97
CA ALA A 343 -17.46 -21.63 -1.60
C ALA A 343 -16.15 -21.91 -0.84
N TRP A 344 -16.06 -21.38 0.37
CA TRP A 344 -14.86 -21.51 1.18
C TRP A 344 -14.73 -22.94 1.74
N PRO A 345 -13.54 -23.57 1.63
CA PRO A 345 -13.35 -24.93 2.14
C PRO A 345 -13.46 -25.00 3.68
N PRO A 346 -14.29 -25.91 4.21
CA PRO A 346 -14.41 -26.19 5.64
C PRO A 346 -13.10 -26.35 6.43
N ASP A 347 -12.15 -27.09 5.87
CA ASP A 347 -10.82 -27.39 6.44
C ASP A 347 -9.90 -26.16 6.54
N ARG A 348 -10.28 -25.09 5.84
CA ARG A 348 -9.63 -23.77 5.88
C ARG A 348 -10.29 -22.81 6.86
N THR A 349 -10.96 -23.36 7.86
CA THR A 349 -11.57 -22.64 8.96
C THR A 349 -10.97 -23.13 10.28
N ARG A 350 -10.76 -22.23 11.24
CA ARG A 350 -10.37 -22.61 12.61
C ARG A 350 -10.80 -21.57 13.63
N THR A 351 -10.84 -21.98 14.89
CA THR A 351 -10.91 -21.06 16.03
C THR A 351 -9.50 -20.68 16.45
N PRO A 352 -9.17 -19.38 16.61
CA PRO A 352 -7.85 -18.96 17.08
C PRO A 352 -7.71 -19.14 18.60
N ASN A 353 -6.49 -19.45 19.07
CA ASN A 353 -6.18 -19.63 20.50
C ASN A 353 -5.70 -18.32 21.17
N GLU A 354 -5.03 -17.48 20.40
CA GLU A 354 -4.43 -16.22 20.83
C GLU A 354 -4.74 -15.12 19.81
N LEU A 355 -4.53 -13.86 20.22
CA LEU A 355 -4.68 -12.74 19.31
C LEU A 355 -3.61 -12.86 18.22
N GLU A 356 -4.01 -12.64 16.97
CA GLU A 356 -3.10 -12.68 15.82
C GLU A 356 -3.53 -11.66 14.79
N SER A 357 -2.56 -11.16 14.03
CA SER A 357 -2.81 -10.30 12.89
C SER A 357 -3.61 -11.05 11.82
N ALA A 358 -4.47 -10.31 11.15
CA ALA A 358 -5.38 -10.87 10.17
C ALA A 358 -5.70 -9.85 9.07
N MET A 359 -6.43 -10.32 8.06
CA MET A 359 -6.90 -9.53 6.93
C MET A 359 -8.43 -9.62 6.87
N LEU A 360 -9.09 -8.47 6.85
CA LEU A 360 -10.53 -8.38 6.67
C LEU A 360 -10.91 -8.32 5.19
N VAL A 361 -11.88 -9.14 4.82
CA VAL A 361 -12.43 -9.25 3.47
C VAL A 361 -13.95 -9.23 3.56
N ALA A 362 -14.61 -8.19 3.04
CA ALA A 362 -16.07 -8.11 2.97
C ALA A 362 -16.51 -8.14 1.51
N ASP A 363 -16.33 -7.03 0.80
CA ASP A 363 -16.56 -6.97 -0.65
C ASP A 363 -15.30 -7.49 -1.40
N PRO A 364 -15.42 -8.53 -2.25
CA PRO A 364 -14.30 -9.00 -3.07
C PRO A 364 -13.68 -7.92 -3.97
N GLN A 365 -14.44 -6.88 -4.31
CA GLN A 365 -14.02 -5.78 -5.18
C GLN A 365 -13.35 -4.62 -4.42
N THR A 366 -13.46 -4.57 -3.09
CA THR A 366 -12.83 -3.50 -2.29
C THR A 366 -11.44 -3.89 -1.78
N ALA A 367 -10.70 -2.87 -1.35
CA ALA A 367 -9.43 -3.09 -0.69
C ALA A 367 -9.64 -3.87 0.62
N LYS A 368 -8.81 -4.90 0.81
CA LYS A 368 -8.80 -5.69 2.04
C LYS A 368 -8.22 -4.84 3.16
N LEU A 369 -8.78 -4.96 4.36
CA LEU A 369 -8.38 -4.14 5.50
C LEU A 369 -7.47 -4.97 6.42
N PRO A 370 -6.16 -4.65 6.52
CA PRO A 370 -5.29 -5.29 7.50
C PRO A 370 -5.75 -4.98 8.92
N LEU A 371 -5.80 -6.01 9.75
CA LEU A 371 -6.21 -5.93 11.15
C LEU A 371 -5.09 -6.51 12.03
N PRO A 372 -4.16 -5.66 12.49
CA PRO A 372 -3.03 -6.12 13.28
C PRO A 372 -3.45 -6.42 14.73
N THR A 373 -2.71 -7.29 15.43
CA THR A 373 -3.00 -7.74 16.81
C THR A 373 -3.26 -6.58 17.78
N GLU A 374 -2.59 -5.44 17.61
CA GLU A 374 -2.73 -4.25 18.47
C GLU A 374 -4.09 -3.55 18.34
N ARG A 375 -4.87 -3.87 17.29
CA ARG A 375 -6.25 -3.41 17.09
C ARG A 375 -7.28 -4.37 17.68
N LEU A 376 -6.83 -5.44 18.32
CA LEU A 376 -7.67 -6.51 18.81
C LEU A 376 -7.49 -6.68 20.32
N SER A 377 -8.58 -6.94 21.02
CA SER A 377 -8.55 -7.28 22.44
C SER A 377 -9.46 -8.46 22.74
N LYS A 378 -9.11 -9.24 23.76
CA LYS A 378 -9.98 -10.30 24.29
C LYS A 378 -10.93 -9.71 25.32
N THR A 379 -12.16 -10.21 25.38
CA THR A 379 -13.11 -9.87 26.44
C THR A 379 -13.47 -11.14 27.22
N GLU A 380 -13.45 -11.06 28.56
CA GLU A 380 -13.83 -12.17 29.42
C GLU A 380 -15.26 -12.64 29.11
N GLY A 381 -15.42 -13.94 28.90
CA GLY A 381 -16.74 -14.57 28.70
C GLY A 381 -17.35 -14.50 27.29
N THR A 382 -16.67 -13.92 26.30
CA THR A 382 -17.14 -13.91 24.89
C THR A 382 -16.19 -14.70 23.98
N ALA A 383 -16.71 -15.47 23.04
CA ALA A 383 -15.91 -16.23 22.08
C ALA A 383 -15.59 -15.37 20.86
N GLY A 384 -14.73 -14.36 21.06
CA GLY A 384 -14.34 -13.45 19.99
C GLY A 384 -13.29 -12.43 20.37
N TRP A 385 -13.00 -11.52 19.45
CA TRP A 385 -12.15 -10.36 19.68
C TRP A 385 -12.93 -9.07 19.51
N ILE A 386 -12.67 -8.09 20.37
CA ILE A 386 -13.17 -6.73 20.21
C ILE A 386 -12.19 -5.95 19.35
N VAL A 387 -12.72 -5.23 18.37
CA VAL A 387 -11.95 -4.36 17.48
C VAL A 387 -11.85 -2.96 18.08
N ASP A 388 -10.64 -2.41 18.10
CA ASP A 388 -10.37 -1.02 18.47
C ASP A 388 -11.30 -0.07 17.65
N PRO A 389 -12.06 0.84 18.29
CA PRO A 389 -12.94 1.78 17.60
C PRO A 389 -12.25 2.67 16.55
N SER A 390 -10.90 2.79 16.59
CA SER A 390 -10.14 3.49 15.56
C SER A 390 -10.12 2.76 14.22
N VAL A 391 -10.53 1.49 14.16
CA VAL A 391 -10.68 0.76 12.88
C VAL A 391 -12.03 1.15 12.28
N PRO A 392 -12.08 1.63 11.02
CA PRO A 392 -13.31 2.14 10.40
C PRO A 392 -14.24 0.99 9.96
N LEU A 393 -14.77 0.22 10.91
CA LEU A 393 -15.74 -0.85 10.68
C LEU A 393 -17.17 -0.31 10.84
N ASP A 394 -17.75 0.11 9.73
CA ASP A 394 -19.15 0.53 9.64
C ASP A 394 -20.08 -0.64 9.24
N ALA A 395 -21.34 -0.33 8.93
CA ALA A 395 -22.33 -1.32 8.50
C ALA A 395 -21.94 -2.05 7.20
N ALA A 396 -21.07 -1.48 6.36
CA ALA A 396 -20.62 -2.14 5.13
C ALA A 396 -19.70 -3.34 5.40
N TRP A 397 -19.08 -3.40 6.58
CA TRP A 397 -18.24 -4.52 7.03
C TRP A 397 -19.01 -5.62 7.76
N HIS A 398 -20.32 -5.45 8.00
CA HIS A 398 -21.12 -6.43 8.73
C HIS A 398 -21.16 -7.76 7.98
N GLY A 399 -20.64 -8.83 8.60
CA GLY A 399 -20.47 -10.14 7.99
C GLY A 399 -19.15 -10.34 7.23
N GLY A 400 -18.24 -9.35 7.28
CA GLY A 400 -16.90 -9.48 6.71
C GLY A 400 -16.14 -10.67 7.30
N CYS A 401 -15.33 -11.31 6.48
CA CYS A 401 -14.50 -12.46 6.83
C CYS A 401 -13.13 -12.02 7.35
N LEU A 402 -12.70 -12.58 8.48
CA LEU A 402 -11.37 -12.39 9.02
C LEU A 402 -10.46 -13.58 8.68
N ILE A 403 -9.39 -13.33 7.93
CA ILE A 403 -8.41 -14.34 7.49
C ILE A 403 -7.10 -14.15 8.24
N SER A 404 -6.62 -15.16 8.97
CA SER A 404 -5.32 -15.09 9.63
C SER A 404 -4.21 -14.96 8.59
N ILE A 405 -3.26 -14.04 8.83
CA ILE A 405 -2.09 -13.91 7.95
C ILE A 405 -1.06 -15.04 8.18
N ASN A 406 -1.17 -15.77 9.29
CA ASN A 406 -0.21 -16.81 9.66
C ASN A 406 -0.37 -18.06 8.80
N ASP A 407 -1.62 -18.48 8.58
CA ASP A 407 -1.95 -19.74 7.91
C ASP A 407 -3.05 -19.62 6.84
N GLY A 408 -3.59 -18.42 6.60
CA GLY A 408 -4.60 -18.18 5.56
C GLY A 408 -5.93 -18.86 5.81
N LYS A 409 -6.20 -19.23 7.07
CA LYS A 409 -7.49 -19.78 7.49
C LYS A 409 -8.44 -18.69 7.90
N LEU A 410 -9.72 -18.94 7.67
CA LEU A 410 -10.81 -18.13 8.16
C LEU A 410 -10.97 -18.36 9.68
N VAL A 411 -10.90 -17.27 10.44
CA VAL A 411 -10.87 -17.31 11.92
C VAL A 411 -12.07 -16.66 12.58
N GLY A 412 -12.79 -15.79 11.86
CA GLY A 412 -13.94 -15.09 12.41
C GLY A 412 -14.76 -14.30 11.40
N ILE A 413 -15.90 -13.81 11.87
CA ILE A 413 -16.86 -12.98 11.15
C ILE A 413 -17.02 -11.65 11.90
N VAL A 414 -17.05 -10.54 11.16
CA VAL A 414 -17.24 -9.20 11.71
C VAL A 414 -18.71 -8.95 12.05
N LEU A 415 -18.98 -8.54 13.29
CA LEU A 415 -20.27 -8.12 13.81
C LEU A 415 -20.21 -6.63 14.17
N THR A 416 -20.65 -5.77 13.26
CA THR A 416 -20.76 -4.31 13.48
C THR A 416 -22.10 -3.85 14.06
N SER A 417 -23.05 -4.78 14.29
CA SER A 417 -24.29 -4.51 15.04
C SER A 417 -24.03 -4.35 16.54
N GLU A 418 -22.88 -4.83 17.01
CA GLU A 418 -22.36 -4.64 18.36
C GLU A 418 -21.43 -3.41 18.39
N ARG A 419 -21.40 -2.67 19.51
CA ARG A 419 -20.50 -1.52 19.70
C ARG A 419 -19.70 -1.67 20.99
N PRO A 420 -18.36 -1.71 20.93
CA PRO A 420 -17.49 -1.72 19.74
C PRO A 420 -17.72 -2.95 18.83
N ALA A 421 -17.30 -2.86 17.57
CA ALA A 421 -17.43 -3.97 16.62
C ALA A 421 -16.66 -5.20 17.13
N ARG A 422 -17.24 -6.39 16.91
CA ARG A 422 -16.68 -7.65 17.39
C ARG A 422 -16.35 -8.59 16.24
N ILE A 423 -15.27 -9.33 16.37
CA ILE A 423 -14.97 -10.52 15.57
C ILE A 423 -15.49 -11.72 16.34
N ALA A 424 -16.56 -12.33 15.86
CA ALA A 424 -17.05 -13.59 16.41
C ALA A 424 -16.31 -14.77 15.77
N PHE A 425 -15.84 -15.71 16.58
CA PHE A 425 -15.15 -16.88 16.04
C PHE A 425 -16.09 -17.84 15.36
N ILE A 426 -15.54 -18.61 14.42
CA ILE A 426 -16.35 -19.58 13.71
C ILE A 426 -16.52 -20.82 14.59
N PRO A 427 -17.77 -21.23 14.86
CA PRO A 427 -18.02 -22.45 15.60
C PRO A 427 -17.57 -23.67 14.81
N SER A 428 -17.42 -24.82 15.48
CA SER A 428 -17.25 -26.08 14.76
C SER A 428 -18.42 -26.28 13.80
N LEU A 429 -18.11 -26.63 12.55
CA LEU A 429 -19.14 -26.88 11.54
C LEU A 429 -20.15 -27.91 12.03
N PRO A 430 -21.45 -27.74 11.71
CA PRO A 430 -22.45 -28.75 11.98
C PRO A 430 -22.02 -30.06 11.33
N LYS A 431 -22.08 -31.18 12.06
CA LYS A 431 -21.94 -32.50 11.42
C LYS A 431 -23.12 -32.66 10.47
N THR A 432 -22.86 -32.71 9.17
CA THR A 432 -23.85 -33.12 8.17
C THR A 432 -24.35 -34.51 8.52
N LYS A 433 -25.68 -34.67 8.65
CA LYS A 433 -26.33 -35.97 8.78
C LYS A 433 -26.52 -36.60 7.41
#